data_AF-A0A1E7I0H1-F1
#
_entry.id   AF-A0A1E7I0H1-F1
#
_cell.length_a   1.000
_cell.length_b   1.000
_cell.length_c   1.000
_cell.angle_alpha   90.00
_cell.angle_beta   90.00
_cell.angle_gamma   90.00
#
_symmetry.space_group_name_H-M   'P 1'
#
loop_
_entity.id
_entity.type
_entity.pdbx_description
1 polymer ?
#
loop_
_entity_poly.entity_id
_entity_poly.type
_entity_poly.pdbx_seq_one_letter_code
_entity_poly.pdbx_strand_id
1 'polypeptide(L)'
;MEIMKKYIFPSVFFIALIISGCVSWQKNYGKLKIIPKDQNEITIQNLIEKWDDYHIYSSDQYAGPGFRSPLGIMFDQKNNDTTLVGDRWKKVSDQNTLAEMTERISLNTHFEPWLNEILGPDGRFYGYLYYSYGVVTLKMVGDKKMYIFNLEEPPNEGGYHE
;
A
#
# COMPACT_ATOMS: atom_id res chain seq x y z
N MET A 1 -49.34 -28.59 -2.16
CA MET A 1 -48.53 -27.41 -1.76
C MET A 1 -47.63 -27.74 -0.57
N GLU A 2 -46.89 -28.85 -0.62
CA GLU A 2 -46.03 -29.33 0.49
C GLU A 2 -44.57 -29.53 0.02
N ILE A 3 -44.36 -29.80 -1.27
CA ILE A 3 -43.05 -30.10 -1.85
C ILE A 3 -42.16 -28.84 -1.96
N MET A 4 -42.74 -27.66 -2.21
CA MET A 4 -42.00 -26.41 -2.33
C MET A 4 -41.39 -25.93 -1.00
N LYS A 5 -42.00 -26.21 0.15
CA LYS A 5 -41.46 -25.80 1.47
C LYS A 5 -40.22 -26.59 1.89
N LYS A 6 -40.05 -27.81 1.34
CA LYS A 6 -38.99 -28.74 1.72
C LYS A 6 -37.61 -28.40 1.13
N TYR A 7 -37.58 -27.65 0.03
CA TYR A 7 -36.34 -27.19 -0.63
C TYR A 7 -35.96 -25.74 -0.31
N ILE A 8 -36.90 -24.93 0.18
CA ILE A 8 -36.62 -23.54 0.61
C ILE A 8 -35.66 -23.53 1.83
N PHE A 9 -35.85 -24.44 2.79
CA PHE A 9 -35.00 -24.54 3.98
C PHE A 9 -33.52 -24.89 3.69
N PRO A 10 -33.18 -25.94 2.92
CA PRO A 10 -31.79 -26.24 2.61
C PRO A 10 -31.15 -25.20 1.67
N SER A 11 -31.94 -24.60 0.77
CA SER A 11 -31.42 -23.56 -0.16
C SER A 11 -31.02 -22.27 0.56
N VAL A 12 -31.77 -21.84 1.58
CA VAL A 12 -31.42 -20.66 2.39
C VAL A 12 -30.18 -20.92 3.25
N PHE A 13 -29.99 -22.15 3.74
CA PHE A 13 -28.81 -22.53 4.52
C PHE A 13 -27.51 -22.52 3.70
N PHE A 14 -27.56 -22.99 2.44
CA PHE A 14 -26.42 -22.95 1.54
C PHE A 14 -25.99 -21.53 1.16
N ILE A 15 -26.94 -20.60 0.97
CA ILE A 15 -26.63 -19.19 0.69
C ILE A 15 -25.98 -18.52 1.91
N ALA A 16 -26.43 -18.81 3.13
CA ALA A 16 -25.83 -18.27 4.35
C ALA A 16 -24.37 -18.72 4.55
N LEU A 17 -24.04 -19.97 4.20
CA LEU A 17 -22.66 -20.48 4.27
C LEU A 17 -21.73 -19.77 3.29
N ILE A 18 -22.19 -19.48 2.07
CA ILE A 18 -21.40 -18.76 1.05
C ILE A 18 -21.09 -17.32 1.50
N ILE A 19 -22.05 -16.63 2.13
CA ILE A 19 -21.85 -15.24 2.59
C ILE A 19 -20.86 -15.18 3.77
N SER A 20 -20.83 -16.20 4.64
CA SER A 20 -19.88 -16.26 5.77
C SER A 20 -18.42 -16.45 5.35
N GLY A 21 -18.18 -17.10 4.21
CA GLY A 21 -16.83 -17.33 3.67
C GLY A 21 -16.17 -16.08 3.08
N CYS A 22 -16.94 -15.20 2.44
CA CYS A 22 -16.41 -14.02 1.75
C CYS A 22 -15.96 -12.92 2.73
N VAL A 23 -16.65 -12.75 3.85
CA VAL A 23 -16.35 -11.70 4.85
C VAL A 23 -15.02 -11.95 5.57
N SER A 24 -14.58 -13.20 5.67
CA SER A 24 -13.33 -13.56 6.34
C SER A 24 -12.07 -13.19 5.55
N TRP A 25 -12.16 -13.13 4.21
CA TRP A 25 -11.00 -12.84 3.36
C TRP A 25 -10.61 -11.36 3.38
N GLN A 26 -11.59 -10.46 3.42
CA GLN A 26 -11.36 -9.01 3.52
C GLN A 26 -10.74 -8.58 4.85
N LYS A 27 -10.81 -9.41 5.90
CA LYS A 27 -10.26 -9.08 7.22
C LYS A 27 -8.73 -9.14 7.31
N ASN A 28 -8.04 -9.62 6.27
CA ASN A 28 -6.59 -9.81 6.31
C ASN A 28 -5.81 -8.89 5.37
N TYR A 29 -6.49 -8.03 4.62
CA TYR A 29 -5.84 -7.13 3.66
C TYR A 29 -6.11 -5.68 4.02
N GLY A 30 -5.06 -4.87 3.94
CA GLY A 30 -5.16 -3.42 4.05
C GLY A 30 -5.71 -2.80 2.77
N LYS A 31 -5.95 -1.49 2.83
CA LYS A 31 -6.41 -0.68 1.71
C LYS A 31 -5.66 0.64 1.66
N LEU A 32 -5.53 1.17 0.44
CA LEU A 32 -5.05 2.53 0.22
C LEU A 32 -6.23 3.50 0.10
N LYS A 33 -6.07 4.68 0.68
CA LYS A 33 -6.98 5.81 0.48
C LYS A 33 -6.17 6.99 -0.05
N ILE A 34 -6.46 7.39 -1.28
CA ILE A 34 -5.80 8.53 -1.94
C ILE A 34 -6.09 9.81 -1.14
N ILE A 35 -5.06 10.64 -0.96
CA ILE A 35 -5.15 11.98 -0.39
C ILE A 35 -5.17 12.98 -1.56
N PRO A 36 -6.31 13.65 -1.84
CA PRO A 36 -6.39 14.73 -2.84
C PRO A 36 -5.36 15.83 -2.58
N LYS A 37 -4.69 16.30 -3.64
CA LYS A 37 -3.61 17.30 -3.58
C LYS A 37 -4.09 18.72 -3.19
N ASP A 38 -5.35 19.03 -3.47
CA ASP A 38 -5.94 20.38 -3.44
C ASP A 38 -6.71 20.70 -2.16
N GLN A 39 -6.96 19.70 -1.30
CA GLN A 39 -7.95 19.81 -0.21
C GLN A 39 -7.45 19.34 1.17
N ASN A 40 -6.19 18.90 1.31
CA ASN A 40 -5.70 18.29 2.55
C ASN A 40 -4.50 19.03 3.17
N GLU A 41 -4.44 19.01 4.51
CA GLU A 41 -3.32 19.49 5.30
C GLU A 41 -2.05 18.63 5.12
N ILE A 42 -2.22 17.36 4.74
CA ILE A 42 -1.12 16.41 4.56
C ILE A 42 -0.71 16.36 3.09
N THR A 43 0.52 16.79 2.81
CA THR A 43 1.17 16.76 1.49
C THR A 43 2.49 15.99 1.59
N ILE A 44 3.06 15.60 0.44
CA ILE A 44 4.39 14.98 0.43
C ILE A 44 5.45 15.89 1.07
N GLN A 45 5.36 17.21 0.85
CA GLN A 45 6.27 18.16 1.47
C GLN A 45 6.10 18.22 2.99
N ASN A 46 4.87 18.16 3.49
CA ASN A 46 4.62 18.07 4.94
C ASN A 46 5.28 16.83 5.56
N LEU A 47 5.27 15.69 4.86
CA LEU A 47 5.92 14.46 5.33
C LEU A 47 7.46 14.54 5.26
N ILE A 48 8.02 15.22 4.25
CA ILE A 48 9.47 15.47 4.15
C ILE A 48 9.93 16.41 5.26
N GLU A 49 9.21 17.49 5.52
CA GLU A 49 9.53 18.44 6.60
C GLU A 49 9.49 17.77 7.98
N LYS A 50 8.55 16.85 8.19
CA LYS A 50 8.37 16.08 9.43
C LYS A 50 9.03 14.69 9.38
N TRP A 51 10.06 14.49 8.57
CA TRP A 51 10.65 13.16 8.33
C TRP A 51 11.07 12.45 9.64
N ASP A 52 11.48 13.21 10.65
CA ASP A 52 11.87 12.72 11.97
C ASP A 52 10.73 12.04 12.75
N ASP A 53 9.47 12.22 12.35
CA ASP A 53 8.32 11.54 12.94
C ASP A 53 8.13 10.11 12.38
N TYR A 54 8.90 9.72 11.35
CA TYR A 54 8.68 8.49 10.58
C TYR A 54 9.91 7.59 10.48
N HIS A 55 9.69 6.28 10.51
CA HIS A 55 10.56 5.30 9.88
C HIS A 55 10.26 5.30 8.37
N ILE A 56 11.24 5.71 7.56
CA ILE A 56 11.04 5.92 6.13
C ILE A 56 11.75 4.84 5.34
N TYR A 57 11.06 4.31 4.34
CA TYR A 57 11.58 3.27 3.46
C TYR A 57 11.27 3.58 2.01
N SER A 58 12.14 3.21 1.10
CA SER A 58 11.93 3.32 -0.34
C SER A 58 12.07 1.96 -0.99
N SER A 59 11.19 1.66 -1.95
CA SER A 59 11.29 0.46 -2.77
C SER A 59 12.04 0.78 -4.06
N ASP A 60 12.92 -0.12 -4.47
CA ASP A 60 13.50 -0.14 -5.81
C ASP A 60 13.59 -1.56 -6.36
N GLN A 61 13.94 -1.69 -7.64
CA GLN A 61 14.06 -2.97 -8.32
C GLN A 61 15.34 -3.76 -7.94
N TYR A 62 16.33 -3.12 -7.34
CA TYR A 62 17.69 -3.64 -7.29
C TYR A 62 18.04 -4.18 -5.91
N ALA A 63 18.44 -5.45 -5.81
CA ALA A 63 18.89 -6.05 -4.54
C ALA A 63 20.24 -5.51 -3.99
N GLY A 64 20.77 -4.41 -4.54
CA GLY A 64 22.06 -3.82 -4.17
C GLY A 64 21.96 -2.63 -3.21
N PRO A 65 23.10 -2.16 -2.66
CA PRO A 65 23.14 -0.97 -1.83
C PRO A 65 22.79 0.30 -2.62
N GLY A 66 22.16 1.26 -1.94
CA GLY A 66 21.72 2.53 -2.52
C GLY A 66 20.38 2.43 -3.25
N PHE A 67 20.00 3.54 -3.88
CA PHE A 67 18.71 3.74 -4.52
C PHE A 67 18.89 4.19 -5.95
N ARG A 68 18.66 3.28 -6.90
CA ARG A 68 18.89 3.56 -8.32
C ARG A 68 17.65 4.07 -9.03
N SER A 69 16.50 3.47 -8.74
CA SER A 69 15.21 3.76 -9.37
C SER A 69 14.11 3.61 -8.30
N PRO A 70 13.91 4.63 -7.43
CA PRO A 70 12.81 4.60 -6.47
C PRO A 70 11.47 4.50 -7.19
N LEU A 71 10.63 3.57 -6.72
CA LEU A 71 9.27 3.34 -7.22
C LEU A 71 8.19 3.84 -6.24
N GLY A 72 8.54 3.95 -4.97
CA GLY A 72 7.65 4.46 -3.95
C GLY A 72 8.34 4.61 -2.61
N ILE A 73 7.73 5.41 -1.74
CA ILE A 73 8.22 5.75 -0.40
C ILE A 73 7.13 5.49 0.62
N MET A 74 7.48 4.74 1.64
CA MET A 74 6.65 4.36 2.77
C MET A 74 7.07 5.15 4.00
N PHE A 75 6.09 5.78 4.65
CA PHE A 75 6.25 6.53 5.89
C PHE A 75 5.52 5.79 7.00
N ASP A 76 6.26 5.07 7.85
CA ASP A 76 5.74 4.38 9.04
C ASP A 76 5.92 5.27 10.27
N GLN A 77 4.86 5.57 11.01
CA GLN A 77 4.92 6.57 12.08
C GLN A 77 5.59 6.00 13.33
N LYS A 78 6.64 6.67 13.84
CA LYS A 78 7.42 6.17 15.00
C LYS A 78 6.62 6.02 16.29
N ASN A 79 5.59 6.87 16.46
CA ASN A 79 4.86 7.04 17.71
C ASN A 79 3.45 6.42 17.69
N ASN A 80 3.14 5.53 16.74
CA ASN A 80 1.87 4.82 16.70
C ASN A 80 2.01 3.38 17.22
N ASP A 81 0.87 2.68 17.36
CA ASP A 81 0.84 1.29 17.84
C ASP A 81 0.88 0.26 16.71
N THR A 82 1.19 0.70 15.49
CA THR A 82 1.24 -0.14 14.28
C THR A 82 2.65 -0.24 13.73
N THR A 83 2.85 -1.14 12.77
CA THR A 83 4.15 -1.28 12.12
C THR A 83 3.96 -1.70 10.68
N LEU A 84 4.70 -1.05 9.78
CA LEU A 84 4.81 -1.43 8.40
C LEU A 84 6.11 -2.18 8.15
N VAL A 85 6.04 -3.26 7.36
CA VAL A 85 7.22 -4.04 6.98
C VAL A 85 7.17 -4.47 5.52
N GLY A 86 8.32 -4.78 4.95
CA GLY A 86 8.41 -5.54 3.72
C GLY A 86 9.85 -5.78 3.28
N ASP A 87 10.09 -6.88 2.55
CA ASP A 87 11.45 -7.39 2.34
C ASP A 87 12.29 -6.56 1.35
N ARG A 88 11.65 -5.78 0.48
CA ARG A 88 12.32 -4.94 -0.54
C ARG A 88 12.23 -3.44 -0.25
N TRP A 89 11.88 -3.09 0.98
CA TRP A 89 11.78 -1.72 1.44
C TRP A 89 13.07 -1.32 2.18
N LYS A 90 13.91 -0.52 1.54
CA LYS A 90 15.20 -0.09 2.08
C LYS A 90 15.03 1.17 2.90
N LYS A 91 15.61 1.19 4.09
CA LYS A 91 15.52 2.35 4.99
C LYS A 91 16.18 3.58 4.36
N VAL A 92 15.47 4.69 4.39
CA VAL A 92 15.98 6.03 4.03
C VAL A 92 16.44 6.70 5.33
N SER A 93 17.70 7.13 5.39
CA SER A 93 18.33 7.63 6.62
C SER A 93 18.67 9.11 6.58
N ASP A 94 18.39 9.79 5.47
CA ASP A 94 18.78 11.17 5.21
C ASP A 94 17.64 11.91 4.50
N GLN A 95 17.37 13.15 4.92
CA GLN A 95 16.25 13.96 4.43
C GLN A 95 16.48 14.46 2.99
N ASN A 96 17.72 14.78 2.62
CA ASN A 96 18.01 15.20 1.24
C ASN A 96 17.79 14.02 0.28
N THR A 97 18.27 12.85 0.66
CA THR A 97 18.05 11.59 -0.05
C THR A 97 16.55 11.27 -0.21
N LEU A 98 15.74 11.54 0.82
CA LEU A 98 14.28 11.43 0.75
C LEU A 98 13.68 12.39 -0.29
N ALA A 99 14.05 13.67 -0.25
CA ALA A 99 13.57 14.68 -1.18
C ALA A 99 13.93 14.32 -2.63
N GLU A 100 15.18 13.95 -2.89
CA GLU A 100 15.64 13.50 -4.20
C GLU A 100 14.85 12.30 -4.73
N MET A 101 14.54 11.31 -3.87
CA MET A 101 13.72 10.17 -4.28
C MET A 101 12.31 10.57 -4.67
N THR A 102 11.67 11.47 -3.91
CA THR A 102 10.30 11.89 -4.21
C THR A 102 10.21 12.53 -5.58
N GLU A 103 11.21 13.33 -5.97
CA GLU A 103 11.29 13.94 -7.30
C GLU A 103 11.55 12.88 -8.40
N ARG A 104 12.36 11.87 -8.11
CA ARG A 104 12.74 10.85 -9.11
C ARG A 104 11.66 9.82 -9.40
N ILE A 105 10.68 9.60 -8.52
CA ILE A 105 9.62 8.59 -8.75
C ILE A 105 8.84 8.87 -10.03
N SER A 106 8.41 10.11 -10.26
CA SER A 106 7.69 10.48 -11.47
C SER A 106 8.56 10.34 -12.73
N LEU A 107 9.84 10.68 -12.62
CA LEU A 107 10.81 10.55 -13.72
C LEU A 107 11.09 9.09 -14.09
N ASN A 108 11.21 8.19 -13.09
CA ASN A 108 11.49 6.78 -13.35
C ASN A 108 10.27 6.04 -13.90
N THR A 109 9.08 6.41 -13.43
CA THR A 109 7.84 5.69 -13.79
C THR A 109 7.09 6.32 -14.95
N HIS A 110 7.35 7.59 -15.28
CA HIS A 110 6.59 8.40 -16.23
C HIS A 110 5.12 8.63 -15.82
N PHE A 111 4.77 8.38 -14.55
CA PHE A 111 3.44 8.58 -13.99
C PHE A 111 3.48 9.57 -12.83
N GLU A 112 2.40 10.35 -12.68
CA GLU A 112 2.25 11.27 -11.56
C GLU A 112 2.01 10.48 -10.26
N PRO A 113 2.85 10.65 -9.23
CA PRO A 113 2.69 9.94 -7.96
C PRO A 113 1.49 10.44 -7.14
N TRP A 114 0.89 9.51 -6.40
CA TRP A 114 -0.18 9.74 -5.46
C TRP A 114 0.29 9.51 -4.02
N LEU A 115 -0.15 10.39 -3.13
CA LEU A 115 -0.03 10.18 -1.69
C LEU A 115 -1.26 9.44 -1.18
N ASN A 116 -1.06 8.39 -0.41
CA ASN A 116 -2.11 7.53 0.11
C ASN A 116 -1.94 7.30 1.61
N GLU A 117 -3.05 7.23 2.34
CA GLU A 117 -3.11 6.60 3.66
C GLU A 117 -3.10 5.08 3.49
N ILE A 118 -2.31 4.39 4.31
CA ILE A 118 -2.32 2.95 4.45
C ILE A 118 -3.24 2.60 5.61
N LEU A 119 -4.34 1.91 5.32
CA LEU A 119 -5.37 1.58 6.29
C LEU A 119 -5.48 0.07 6.47
N GLY A 120 -5.66 -0.37 7.70
CA GLY A 120 -6.06 -1.71 8.04
C GLY A 120 -7.46 -2.06 7.49
N PRO A 121 -7.82 -3.36 7.53
CA PRO A 121 -9.16 -3.82 7.15
C PRO A 121 -10.27 -3.19 8.01
N ASP A 122 -9.94 -2.84 9.25
CA ASP A 122 -10.78 -2.12 10.22
C ASP A 122 -10.78 -0.60 10.03
N GLY A 123 -10.00 -0.07 9.09
CA GLY A 123 -9.84 1.37 8.87
C GLY A 123 -8.80 2.03 9.80
N ARG A 124 -8.09 1.27 10.64
CA ARG A 124 -6.98 1.79 11.45
C ARG A 124 -5.88 2.33 10.54
N PHE A 125 -5.31 3.48 10.89
CA PHE A 125 -4.21 4.08 10.16
C PHE A 125 -2.87 3.40 10.49
N TYR A 126 -2.06 3.10 9.46
CA TYR A 126 -0.73 2.49 9.60
C TYR A 126 0.41 3.40 9.14
N GLY A 127 0.16 4.34 8.24
CA GLY A 127 1.20 5.19 7.66
C GLY A 127 0.81 5.74 6.30
N TYR A 128 1.79 6.27 5.56
CA TYR A 128 1.57 6.81 4.23
C TYR A 128 2.39 6.05 3.17
N LEU A 129 1.85 6.00 1.95
CA LEU A 129 2.54 5.52 0.76
C LEU A 129 2.49 6.57 -0.34
N TYR A 130 3.66 6.96 -0.85
CA TYR A 130 3.82 7.81 -2.01
C TYR A 130 4.40 7.00 -3.17
N TYR A 131 3.62 6.80 -4.23
CA TYR A 131 4.01 5.95 -5.37
C TYR A 131 3.19 6.32 -6.62
N SER A 132 3.64 5.91 -7.80
CA SER A 132 3.07 6.35 -9.09
C SER A 132 2.55 5.23 -9.99
N TYR A 133 2.87 3.96 -9.72
CA TYR A 133 2.45 2.87 -10.59
C TYR A 133 2.23 1.54 -9.86
N GLY A 134 1.33 0.72 -10.39
CA GLY A 134 1.14 -0.67 -10.00
C GLY A 134 0.07 -0.90 -8.94
N VAL A 135 -0.21 -2.17 -8.67
CA VAL A 135 -1.13 -2.61 -7.62
C VAL A 135 -0.33 -2.84 -6.34
N VAL A 136 -0.75 -2.20 -5.25
CA VAL A 136 -0.12 -2.38 -3.94
C VAL A 136 -0.88 -3.45 -3.17
N THR A 137 -0.19 -4.54 -2.84
CA THR A 137 -0.74 -5.55 -1.95
C THR A 137 -0.33 -5.24 -0.51
N LEU A 138 -1.33 -5.18 0.38
CA LEU A 138 -1.19 -4.90 1.80
C LEU A 138 -1.77 -6.05 2.59
N LYS A 139 -0.96 -6.78 3.36
CA LYS A 139 -1.42 -7.99 4.09
C LYS A 139 -1.12 -7.89 5.58
N MET A 140 -2.11 -8.17 6.40
CA MET A 140 -1.95 -8.33 7.84
C MET A 140 -1.08 -9.57 8.12
N VAL A 141 0.02 -9.37 8.86
CA VAL A 141 0.94 -10.43 9.31
C VAL A 141 1.02 -10.54 10.83
N GLY A 142 0.15 -9.80 11.52
CA GLY A 142 -0.06 -9.78 12.96
C GLY A 142 -1.08 -8.70 13.31
N ASP A 143 -1.50 -8.62 14.57
CA ASP A 143 -2.62 -7.76 15.00
C ASP A 143 -2.45 -6.28 14.66
N LYS A 144 -1.21 -5.80 14.63
CA LYS A 144 -0.87 -4.40 14.33
C LYS A 144 0.30 -4.27 13.36
N LYS A 145 0.53 -5.31 12.56
CA LYS A 145 1.68 -5.39 11.65
C LYS A 145 1.19 -5.68 10.25
N MET A 146 1.51 -4.78 9.33
CA MET A 146 1.13 -4.90 7.93
C MET A 146 2.36 -5.06 7.05
N TYR A 147 2.31 -6.08 6.20
CA TYR A 147 3.31 -6.35 5.19
C TYR A 147 2.89 -5.67 3.88
N ILE A 148 3.79 -4.85 3.32
CA ILE A 148 3.64 -4.21 2.02
C ILE A 148 4.51 -4.94 1.02
N PHE A 149 3.87 -5.51 0.00
CA PHE A 149 4.58 -6.18 -1.08
C PHE A 149 5.35 -5.19 -1.93
N ASN A 150 6.35 -5.68 -2.66
CA ASN A 150 7.19 -4.83 -3.50
C ASN A 150 6.36 -4.17 -4.60
N LEU A 151 6.73 -2.95 -4.98
CA LEU A 151 6.19 -2.30 -6.15
C LEU A 151 6.79 -2.91 -7.43
N GLU A 152 5.97 -2.92 -8.48
CA GLU A 152 6.38 -3.35 -9.81
C GLU A 152 6.71 -2.12 -10.66
N GLU A 153 7.71 -2.27 -11.54
CA GLU A 153 7.98 -1.23 -12.52
C GLU A 153 6.88 -1.20 -13.59
N PRO A 154 6.56 -0.02 -14.13
CA PRO A 154 5.75 0.04 -15.32
C PRO A 154 6.43 -0.69 -16.47
N PRO A 155 5.66 -1.37 -17.35
CA PRO A 155 6.22 -1.98 -18.53
C PRO A 155 6.92 -0.91 -19.37
N ASN A 156 8.14 -1.20 -19.82
CA ASN A 156 8.88 -0.32 -20.72
C ASN A 156 8.08 -0.19 -22.03
N GLU A 157 7.62 1.02 -22.36
CA GLU A 157 6.94 1.29 -23.65
C GLU A 157 7.88 1.15 -24.88
N GLY A 158 9.17 0.84 -24.66
CA GLY A 158 10.20 0.70 -25.70
C GLY A 158 10.56 -0.73 -26.12
N GLY A 159 9.77 -1.74 -25.75
CA GLY A 159 10.00 -3.13 -26.17
C GLY A 159 9.40 -3.48 -27.54
N TYR A 160 9.56 -2.62 -28.56
CA TYR A 160 9.34 -3.05 -29.94
C TYR A 160 10.63 -3.66 -30.48
N HIS A 161 10.46 -4.84 -31.06
CA HIS A 161 11.42 -5.57 -31.87
C HIS A 161 12.33 -4.67 -32.71
N GLU A 162 13.65 -4.89 -32.62
CA GLU A 162 14.57 -5.08 -33.75
C GLU A 162 15.90 -5.68 -33.27
#